data_AF-A0A5C5VLT1-F1
#
_entry.id   AF-A0A5C5VLT1-F1
#
_cell.length_a   1.000
_cell.length_b   1.000
_cell.length_c   1.000
_cell.angle_alpha   90.00
_cell.angle_beta   90.00
_cell.angle_gamma   90.00
#
_symmetry.space_group_name_H-M   'P 1'
#
loop_
_entity.id
_entity.type
_entity.pdbx_description
1 polymer ?
#
loop_
_entity_poly.entity_id
_entity_poly.type
_entity_poly.pdbx_seq_one_letter_code
_entity_poly.pdbx_strand_id
1 'polypeptide(L)'
;MVSQSGLVHYSSVSVEYDQDWEHGWPFVFLERDYIGTGSSPLAFDDGNPTFSWMWLIVDLLIYVAILSLLLWLCRGKRTGLSFSLRTTLVGATLLCLLLANVSNCYLLSQRETEIRHQLESAGQIVVPNYIGPRWFSRLGLNEFTPLKMEGIEFVWIRLDKLSEEQRPAIYSQLAELSQIPLLNFGGNSLTDEEVGRLLAARKRWPIRKLWIGGPNFRGHSLENVRSLSSLVMIRIGSPSFDDKGFDAISRWSSLESVNVPNSSVTAESVQMAAKMPNLQYVNFLDTEVTAGDCVVLKERGIEYSVGKTVEPSASD
;
A
#
# COMPACT_ATOMS: atom_id res chain seq x y z
N MET A 1 20.37 -17.40 -27.38
CA MET A 1 20.14 -16.84 -28.73
C MET A 1 18.64 -16.78 -28.90
N VAL A 2 17.95 -15.64 -28.94
CA VAL A 2 18.33 -14.30 -29.38
C VAL A 2 17.51 -13.28 -28.56
N SER A 3 18.22 -12.24 -28.11
CA SER A 3 17.71 -10.94 -27.69
C SER A 3 16.84 -10.33 -28.78
N GLN A 4 15.64 -9.83 -28.45
CA GLN A 4 15.06 -8.72 -29.20
C GLN A 4 14.68 -7.60 -28.26
N SER A 5 15.67 -6.72 -28.10
CA SER A 5 15.55 -5.31 -27.76
C SER A 5 14.46 -4.61 -28.58
N GLY A 6 13.39 -4.17 -27.90
CA GLY A 6 12.43 -3.21 -28.42
C GLY A 6 12.85 -1.80 -28.04
N LEU A 7 13.31 -1.02 -29.01
CA LEU A 7 13.48 0.43 -28.91
C LEU A 7 12.13 1.09 -28.61
N VAL A 8 12.01 1.74 -27.45
CA VAL A 8 10.83 2.54 -27.11
C VAL A 8 11.00 3.93 -27.72
N HIS A 9 10.19 4.22 -28.75
CA HIS A 9 10.00 5.58 -29.25
C HIS A 9 9.22 6.40 -28.21
N TYR A 10 9.83 7.45 -27.67
CA TYR A 10 9.16 8.43 -26.82
C TYR A 10 8.26 9.33 -27.68
N SER A 11 6.99 8.97 -27.81
CA SER A 11 5.90 9.91 -28.10
C SER A 11 5.07 10.08 -26.83
N SER A 12 4.47 11.26 -26.65
CA SER A 12 3.68 11.67 -25.49
C SER A 12 2.37 10.87 -25.37
N VAL A 13 2.49 9.59 -25.05
CA VAL A 13 1.40 8.64 -24.86
C VAL A 13 1.39 8.27 -23.39
N SER A 14 0.26 8.51 -22.73
CA SER A 14 -0.03 7.96 -21.41
C SER A 14 0.26 6.45 -21.43
N VAL A 15 1.26 6.02 -20.67
CA VAL A 15 1.57 4.59 -20.52
C VAL A 15 0.36 3.95 -19.84
N GLU A 16 -0.42 3.23 -20.63
CA GLU A 16 -1.57 2.45 -20.16
C GLU A 16 -1.00 1.14 -19.62
N TYR A 17 -0.97 1.00 -18.30
CA TYR A 17 -0.48 -0.19 -17.62
C TYR A 17 -1.59 -1.24 -17.57
N ASP A 18 -1.42 -2.32 -18.34
CA ASP A 18 -2.32 -3.46 -18.34
C ASP A 18 -2.00 -4.40 -17.15
N GLN A 19 -2.85 -4.28 -16.13
CA GLN A 19 -2.95 -5.01 -14.86
C GLN A 19 -3.70 -6.34 -14.91
N ASP A 20 -3.14 -7.45 -15.38
CA ASP A 20 -3.85 -8.75 -15.27
C ASP A 20 -3.80 -9.29 -13.83
N TRP A 21 -4.96 -9.48 -13.20
CA TRP A 21 -5.07 -10.08 -11.87
C TRP A 21 -5.63 -11.51 -11.98
N GLU A 22 -4.80 -12.51 -11.68
CA GLU A 22 -5.30 -13.85 -11.37
C GLU A 22 -5.86 -13.86 -9.94
N HIS A 23 -7.11 -14.30 -9.79
CA HIS A 23 -7.72 -14.47 -8.47
C HIS A 23 -7.21 -15.72 -7.77
N GLY A 24 -7.17 -15.64 -6.44
CA GLY A 24 -7.04 -16.83 -5.60
C GLY A 24 -8.40 -17.41 -5.20
N TRP A 25 -8.35 -18.62 -4.64
CA TRP A 25 -9.51 -19.46 -4.28
C TRP A 25 -10.51 -18.71 -3.34
N PRO A 26 -11.85 -18.86 -3.46
CA PRO A 26 -12.62 -19.83 -4.24
C PRO A 26 -13.11 -19.33 -5.60
N PHE A 27 -12.53 -18.25 -6.14
CA PHE A 27 -12.98 -17.65 -7.40
C PHE A 27 -11.92 -17.76 -8.50
N VAL A 28 -11.36 -18.95 -8.69
CA VAL A 28 -10.30 -19.21 -9.70
C VAL A 28 -10.85 -19.14 -11.14
N PHE A 29 -12.18 -19.17 -11.30
CA PHE A 29 -12.85 -19.18 -12.60
C PHE A 29 -13.18 -17.79 -13.18
N LEU A 30 -12.78 -16.73 -12.49
CA LEU A 30 -12.92 -15.36 -12.98
C LEU A 30 -11.51 -14.84 -13.28
N GLU A 31 -11.20 -14.67 -14.55
CA GLU A 31 -10.10 -13.80 -14.97
C GLU A 31 -10.64 -12.36 -15.00
N ARG A 32 -9.80 -11.40 -14.58
CA ARG A 32 -10.16 -9.99 -14.64
C ARG A 32 -9.36 -9.30 -15.73
N ASP A 33 -10.03 -9.06 -16.86
CA ASP A 33 -9.55 -8.08 -17.85
C ASP A 33 -9.78 -6.69 -17.30
N TYR A 34 -8.69 -5.95 -17.13
CA TYR A 34 -8.70 -4.71 -16.40
C TYR A 34 -8.69 -3.50 -17.34
N ILE A 35 -9.78 -2.73 -17.37
CA ILE A 35 -9.84 -1.47 -18.14
C ILE A 35 -9.74 -0.28 -17.16
N GLY A 36 -8.51 0.06 -16.75
CA GLY A 36 -8.11 1.38 -16.21
C GLY A 36 -7.85 1.48 -14.69
N THR A 37 -6.67 1.94 -14.26
CA THR A 37 -5.91 1.74 -12.97
C THR A 37 -6.57 1.77 -11.56
N GLY A 38 -6.24 0.78 -10.69
CA GLY A 38 -6.70 0.69 -9.29
C GLY A 38 -7.11 -0.71 -8.76
N SER A 39 -6.41 -1.22 -7.75
CA SER A 39 -6.75 -2.43 -7.00
C SER A 39 -7.52 -2.12 -5.71
N SER A 40 -8.78 -2.55 -5.63
CA SER A 40 -9.50 -2.70 -4.37
C SER A 40 -9.67 -4.20 -4.07
N PRO A 41 -9.30 -4.68 -2.87
CA PRO A 41 -9.47 -6.08 -2.49
C PRO A 41 -10.95 -6.50 -2.34
N LEU A 42 -11.89 -5.54 -2.45
CA LEU A 42 -13.34 -5.75 -2.34
C LEU A 42 -14.13 -5.13 -3.51
N ALA A 43 -13.49 -4.63 -4.57
CA ALA A 43 -14.23 -4.13 -5.72
C ALA A 43 -14.84 -5.32 -6.48
N PHE A 44 -16.17 -5.27 -6.68
CA PHE A 44 -16.89 -6.18 -7.58
C PHE A 44 -16.92 -5.66 -9.02
N ASP A 45 -16.58 -4.38 -9.23
CA ASP A 45 -16.64 -3.70 -10.52
C ASP A 45 -15.39 -2.84 -10.69
N ASP A 46 -14.63 -3.12 -11.76
CA ASP A 46 -13.49 -2.37 -12.34
C ASP A 46 -12.84 -3.19 -13.49
N GLY A 47 -13.38 -4.37 -13.87
CA GLY A 47 -12.91 -5.17 -15.00
C GLY A 47 -14.02 -6.03 -15.62
N ASN A 48 -13.86 -6.45 -16.87
CA ASN A 48 -14.75 -7.43 -17.49
C ASN A 48 -14.34 -8.81 -16.97
N PRO A 49 -15.18 -9.51 -16.17
CA PRO A 49 -14.86 -10.86 -15.76
C PRO A 49 -14.92 -11.79 -16.99
N THR A 50 -13.79 -12.34 -17.39
CA THR A 50 -13.73 -13.43 -18.35
C THR A 50 -13.97 -14.72 -17.59
N PHE A 51 -15.17 -15.28 -17.78
CA PHE A 51 -15.59 -16.49 -17.11
C PHE A 51 -14.95 -17.72 -17.75
N SER A 52 -14.19 -18.50 -16.97
CA SER A 52 -13.59 -19.75 -17.43
C SER A 52 -14.34 -20.98 -16.94
N TRP A 53 -15.11 -21.61 -17.84
CA TRP A 53 -15.86 -22.84 -17.55
C TRP A 53 -14.98 -24.00 -17.08
N MET A 54 -13.72 -24.07 -17.53
CA MET A 54 -12.81 -25.16 -17.17
C MET A 54 -12.45 -25.09 -15.68
N TRP A 55 -12.11 -23.91 -15.18
CA TRP A 55 -11.75 -23.70 -13.78
C TRP A 55 -12.94 -23.91 -12.83
N LEU A 56 -14.16 -23.52 -13.24
CA LEU A 56 -15.37 -23.81 -12.46
C LEU A 56 -15.56 -25.32 -12.26
N ILE A 57 -15.35 -26.11 -13.32
CA ILE A 57 -15.49 -27.57 -13.24
C ILE A 57 -14.47 -28.16 -12.25
N VAL A 58 -13.23 -27.67 -12.27
CA VAL A 58 -12.19 -28.09 -11.32
C VAL A 58 -12.60 -27.79 -9.88
N ASP A 59 -13.09 -26.58 -9.60
CA ASP A 59 -13.56 -26.19 -8.27
C ASP A 59 -14.74 -27.04 -7.79
N LEU A 60 -15.69 -27.34 -8.67
CA LEU A 60 -16.83 -28.22 -8.35
C LEU A 60 -16.38 -29.65 -8.02
N LEU A 61 -15.40 -30.19 -8.74
CA LEU A 61 -14.85 -31.52 -8.48
C LEU A 61 -14.13 -31.56 -7.12
N ILE A 62 -13.35 -30.54 -6.78
CA ILE A 62 -12.70 -30.41 -5.47
C ILE A 62 -13.75 -30.35 -4.35
N TYR A 63 -14.80 -29.55 -4.52
CA TYR A 63 -15.88 -29.45 -3.53
C TYR A 63 -16.57 -30.79 -3.29
N VAL A 64 -16.90 -31.51 -4.37
CA VAL A 64 -17.51 -32.85 -4.28
C VAL A 64 -16.57 -33.85 -3.60
N ALA A 65 -15.26 -33.77 -3.86
CA ALA A 65 -14.27 -34.64 -3.19
C ALA A 65 -14.20 -34.38 -1.68
N ILE A 66 -14.15 -33.11 -1.26
CA ILE A 66 -14.16 -32.72 0.17
C ILE A 66 -15.44 -33.21 0.85
N LEU A 67 -16.60 -32.99 0.21
CA LEU A 67 -17.89 -33.43 0.74
C LEU A 67 -17.96 -34.96 0.87
N SER A 68 -17.47 -35.68 -0.13
CA SER A 68 -17.42 -37.14 -0.14
C SER A 68 -16.52 -37.70 0.96
N LEU A 69 -15.35 -37.09 1.17
CA LEU A 69 -14.43 -37.45 2.26
C LEU A 69 -15.06 -37.23 3.63
N LEU A 70 -15.71 -36.07 3.85
CA LEU A 70 -16.38 -35.78 5.12
C LEU A 70 -17.55 -36.74 5.37
N LEU A 71 -18.37 -37.04 4.36
CA LEU A 71 -19.45 -38.04 4.48
C LEU A 71 -18.91 -39.44 4.77
N TRP A 72 -17.79 -39.82 4.17
CA TRP A 72 -17.13 -41.10 4.45
C TRP A 72 -16.61 -41.17 5.88
N LEU A 73 -15.93 -40.13 6.37
CA LEU A 73 -15.47 -40.03 7.76
C LEU A 73 -16.65 -40.09 8.76
N CYS A 74 -17.78 -39.47 8.44
CA CYS A 74 -18.98 -39.49 9.28
C CYS A 74 -19.72 -40.84 9.27
N ARG A 75 -19.56 -41.66 8.23
CA ARG A 75 -20.17 -43.00 8.13
C ARG A 75 -19.38 -44.09 8.84
N GLY A 76 -18.11 -43.84 9.17
CA GLY A 76 -17.30 -44.74 9.99
C GLY A 76 -17.83 -44.81 11.42
N LYS A 77 -18.34 -45.96 11.85
CA LYS A 77 -18.91 -46.26 13.20
C LYS A 77 -17.93 -46.08 14.41
N ARG A 78 -16.86 -45.30 14.29
CA ARG A 78 -15.77 -45.23 15.30
C ARG A 78 -15.76 -43.95 16.14
N THR A 79 -16.57 -42.95 15.84
CA THR A 79 -16.61 -41.69 16.60
C THR A 79 -18.04 -41.42 17.08
N GLY A 80 -18.21 -41.03 18.35
CA GLY A 80 -19.52 -40.72 18.96
C GLY A 80 -20.18 -39.44 18.44
N LEU A 81 -19.81 -38.98 17.24
CA LEU A 81 -20.24 -37.73 16.63
C LEU A 81 -21.07 -38.08 15.38
N SER A 82 -22.40 -38.02 15.47
CA SER A 82 -23.28 -38.15 14.30
C SER A 82 -23.52 -36.77 13.68
N PHE A 83 -22.99 -36.54 12.48
CA PHE A 83 -23.22 -35.30 11.74
C PHE A 83 -24.37 -35.48 10.73
N SER A 84 -25.28 -34.50 10.68
CA SER A 84 -26.29 -34.38 9.62
C SER A 84 -25.65 -33.91 8.32
N LEU A 85 -26.26 -34.25 7.17
CA LEU A 85 -25.86 -33.70 5.86
C LEU A 85 -25.75 -32.17 5.90
N ARG A 86 -26.64 -31.48 6.63
CA ARG A 86 -26.60 -30.02 6.80
C ARG A 86 -25.33 -29.57 7.51
N THR A 87 -24.95 -30.24 8.61
CA THR A 87 -23.72 -29.91 9.35
C THR A 87 -22.47 -30.23 8.55
N THR A 88 -22.49 -31.28 7.72
CA THR A 88 -21.38 -31.62 6.82
C THR A 88 -21.21 -30.59 5.70
N LEU A 89 -22.30 -30.12 5.10
CA LEU A 89 -22.27 -29.06 4.08
C LEU A 89 -21.73 -27.75 4.66
N VAL A 90 -22.22 -27.33 5.82
CA VAL A 90 -21.72 -26.13 6.51
C VAL A 90 -20.24 -26.28 6.84
N GLY A 91 -19.82 -27.44 7.37
CA GLY A 91 -18.41 -27.71 7.68
C GLY A 91 -17.52 -27.67 6.45
N ALA A 92 -17.95 -28.26 5.33
CA ALA A 92 -17.24 -28.21 4.06
C ALA A 92 -17.09 -26.76 3.56
N THR A 93 -18.17 -25.98 3.57
CA THR A 93 -18.14 -24.57 3.15
C THR A 93 -17.23 -23.73 4.05
N LEU A 94 -17.24 -23.93 5.37
CA LEU A 94 -16.34 -23.22 6.28
C LEU A 94 -14.87 -23.61 6.06
N LEU A 95 -14.59 -24.90 5.84
CA LEU A 95 -13.24 -25.38 5.52
C LEU A 95 -12.74 -24.77 4.21
N CYS A 96 -13.59 -24.75 3.19
CA CYS A 96 -13.34 -24.06 1.94
C CYS A 96 -12.98 -22.58 2.19
N LEU A 97 -13.83 -21.82 2.86
CA LEU A 97 -13.56 -20.40 3.15
C LEU A 97 -12.26 -20.19 3.95
N LEU A 98 -11.89 -21.12 4.82
CA LEU A 98 -10.64 -21.09 5.56
C LEU A 98 -9.44 -21.33 4.62
N LEU A 99 -9.49 -22.36 3.77
CA LEU A 99 -8.45 -22.65 2.79
C LEU A 99 -8.31 -21.52 1.77
N ALA A 100 -9.42 -20.95 1.30
CA ALA A 100 -9.46 -19.74 0.46
C ALA A 100 -8.61 -18.62 1.05
N ASN A 101 -8.89 -18.30 2.30
CA ASN A 101 -8.25 -17.20 2.99
C ASN A 101 -6.73 -17.43 3.11
N VAL A 102 -6.33 -18.64 3.49
CA VAL A 102 -4.91 -19.04 3.59
C VAL A 102 -4.21 -19.01 2.22
N SER A 103 -4.84 -19.59 1.19
CA SER A 103 -4.31 -19.61 -0.17
C SER A 103 -4.15 -18.21 -0.75
N ASN A 104 -5.11 -17.31 -0.51
CA ASN A 104 -5.03 -15.92 -0.97
C ASN A 104 -3.88 -15.17 -0.30
N CYS A 105 -3.71 -15.31 1.02
CA CYS A 105 -2.56 -14.75 1.73
C CYS A 105 -1.24 -15.31 1.21
N TYR A 106 -1.19 -16.60 0.89
CA TYR A 106 0.01 -17.26 0.37
C TYR A 106 0.38 -16.78 -1.04
N LEU A 107 -0.58 -16.76 -1.97
CA LEU A 107 -0.36 -16.27 -3.34
C LEU A 107 0.08 -14.81 -3.35
N LEU A 108 -0.59 -13.98 -2.54
CA LEU A 108 -0.20 -12.59 -2.38
C LEU A 108 1.23 -12.46 -1.86
N SER A 109 1.60 -13.31 -0.88
CA SER A 109 2.95 -13.31 -0.33
C SER A 109 4.01 -13.66 -1.37
N GLN A 110 3.76 -14.64 -2.24
CA GLN A 110 4.69 -15.00 -3.31
C GLN A 110 4.95 -13.82 -4.26
N ARG A 111 3.87 -13.13 -4.67
CA ARG A 111 3.98 -11.96 -5.54
C ARG A 111 4.73 -10.81 -4.89
N GLU A 112 4.37 -10.43 -3.67
CA GLU A 112 5.04 -9.31 -2.97
C GLU A 112 6.49 -9.65 -2.62
N THR A 113 6.82 -10.92 -2.40
CA THR A 113 8.19 -11.38 -2.19
C THR A 113 9.05 -11.23 -3.46
N GLU A 114 8.50 -11.55 -4.63
CA GLU A 114 9.19 -11.35 -5.90
C GLU A 114 9.45 -9.86 -6.16
N ILE A 115 8.43 -9.01 -5.99
CA ILE A 115 8.57 -7.56 -6.13
C ILE A 115 9.60 -7.01 -5.12
N ARG A 116 9.56 -7.49 -3.86
CA ARG A 116 10.55 -7.12 -2.85
C ARG A 116 11.96 -7.44 -3.33
N HIS A 117 12.21 -8.65 -3.82
CA HIS A 117 13.54 -9.04 -4.28
C HIS A 117 14.02 -8.18 -5.44
N GLN A 118 13.13 -7.81 -6.36
CA GLN A 118 13.45 -6.87 -7.43
C GLN A 118 13.81 -5.48 -6.89
N LEU A 119 13.02 -4.94 -5.96
CA LEU A 119 13.30 -3.65 -5.30
C LEU A 119 14.63 -3.67 -4.51
N GLU A 120 14.89 -4.73 -3.75
CA GLU A 120 16.14 -4.91 -3.01
C GLU A 120 17.34 -5.01 -3.95
N SER A 121 17.20 -5.73 -5.08
CA SER A 121 18.25 -5.83 -6.10
C SER A 121 18.54 -4.48 -6.77
N ALA A 122 17.53 -3.62 -6.89
CA ALA A 122 17.66 -2.23 -7.33
C ALA A 122 18.19 -1.28 -6.24
N GLY A 123 18.63 -1.83 -5.10
CA GLY A 123 19.20 -1.06 -4.00
C GLY A 123 18.17 -0.26 -3.21
N GLN A 124 16.90 -0.66 -3.21
CA GLN A 124 15.88 -0.07 -2.35
C GLN A 124 15.84 -0.79 -1.00
N ILE A 125 15.32 -0.13 0.04
CA ILE A 125 15.17 -0.77 1.35
C ILE A 125 13.72 -1.18 1.50
N VAL A 126 13.46 -2.46 1.69
CA VAL A 126 12.13 -3.02 1.88
C VAL A 126 12.10 -3.80 3.18
N VAL A 127 11.09 -3.55 4.01
CA VAL A 127 10.91 -4.28 5.28
C VAL A 127 9.68 -5.19 5.15
N PRO A 128 9.84 -6.50 5.33
CA PRO A 128 8.72 -7.43 5.26
C PRO A 128 7.85 -7.37 6.52
N ASN A 129 6.57 -7.69 6.38
CA ASN A 129 5.65 -7.93 7.49
C ASN A 129 4.81 -9.18 7.21
N TYR A 130 4.24 -9.76 8.25
CA TYR A 130 3.32 -10.88 8.15
C TYR A 130 1.95 -10.44 7.62
N ILE A 131 1.49 -11.07 6.54
CA ILE A 131 0.18 -10.78 5.89
C ILE A 131 -0.84 -11.93 6.02
N GLY A 132 -0.49 -13.00 6.73
CA GLY A 132 -1.37 -14.14 6.92
C GLY A 132 -2.42 -13.94 8.03
N PRO A 133 -3.31 -14.93 8.22
CA PRO A 133 -4.35 -14.85 9.25
C PRO A 133 -3.78 -14.89 10.66
N ARG A 134 -4.30 -14.08 11.59
CA ARG A 134 -3.82 -14.06 12.98
C ARG A 134 -3.88 -15.41 13.69
N TRP A 135 -4.85 -16.25 13.36
CA TRP A 135 -4.94 -17.60 13.92
C TRP A 135 -3.81 -18.50 13.42
N PHE A 136 -3.35 -18.30 12.19
CA PHE A 136 -2.29 -19.09 11.56
C PHE A 136 -0.94 -18.81 12.23
N SER A 137 -0.64 -17.54 12.53
CA SER A 137 0.55 -17.19 13.30
C SER A 137 0.48 -17.62 14.77
N ARG A 138 -0.70 -17.59 15.40
CA ARG A 138 -0.88 -18.10 16.77
C ARG A 138 -0.62 -19.60 16.90
N LEU A 139 -0.76 -20.35 15.82
CA LEU A 139 -0.42 -21.78 15.76
C LEU A 139 1.08 -22.02 15.47
N GLY A 140 1.89 -20.97 15.31
CA GLY A 140 3.31 -21.08 14.93
C GLY A 140 3.54 -21.50 13.48
N LEU A 141 2.49 -21.56 12.66
CA LEU A 141 2.58 -22.08 11.28
C LEU A 141 3.36 -21.15 10.35
N ASN A 142 3.45 -19.87 10.69
CA ASN A 142 4.17 -18.84 9.94
C ASN A 142 5.71 -18.94 10.07
N GLU A 143 6.23 -19.72 11.01
CA GLU A 143 7.67 -19.96 11.17
C GLU A 143 8.18 -21.08 10.24
N PHE A 144 7.28 -21.91 9.72
CA PHE A 144 7.62 -22.98 8.81
C PHE A 144 7.86 -22.44 7.40
N THR A 145 9.05 -22.69 6.88
CA THR A 145 9.58 -22.06 5.66
C THR A 145 8.88 -22.35 4.34
N PRO A 146 8.02 -23.38 4.13
CA PRO A 146 7.18 -23.39 2.93
C PRO A 146 5.87 -22.59 3.12
N LEU A 147 5.49 -22.22 4.34
CA LEU A 147 4.21 -21.57 4.67
C LEU A 147 4.39 -20.13 5.19
N LYS A 148 5.60 -19.59 5.09
CA LYS A 148 5.88 -18.22 5.50
C LYS A 148 5.12 -17.26 4.58
N MET A 149 4.28 -16.40 5.17
CA MET A 149 3.50 -15.40 4.44
C MET A 149 4.03 -14.01 4.79
N GLU A 150 4.90 -13.50 3.94
CA GLU A 150 5.46 -12.15 3.99
C GLU A 150 4.81 -11.26 2.94
N GLY A 151 4.44 -10.05 3.35
CA GLY A 151 4.17 -8.92 2.46
C GLY A 151 5.05 -7.75 2.85
N ILE A 152 4.69 -6.55 2.40
CA ILE A 152 5.54 -5.37 2.59
C ILE A 152 4.94 -4.40 3.61
N GLU A 153 5.72 -4.04 4.64
CA GLU A 153 5.33 -3.01 5.62
C GLU A 153 5.76 -1.62 5.18
N PHE A 154 7.00 -1.56 4.70
CA PHE A 154 7.72 -0.32 4.48
C PHE A 154 8.60 -0.45 3.26
N VAL A 155 8.54 0.56 2.40
CA VAL A 155 9.48 0.72 1.30
C VAL A 155 10.14 2.08 1.43
N TRP A 156 11.47 2.10 1.42
CA TRP A 156 12.25 3.31 1.23
C TRP A 156 12.92 3.31 -0.12
N ILE A 157 12.38 4.15 -0.97
CA ILE A 157 12.92 4.45 -2.28
C ILE A 157 14.03 5.48 -2.13
N ARG A 158 15.25 5.05 -2.42
CA ARG A 158 16.47 5.83 -2.47
C ARG A 158 16.70 6.27 -3.90
N LEU A 159 16.21 7.46 -4.24
CA LEU A 159 16.30 7.99 -5.60
C LEU A 159 17.76 8.13 -6.06
N ASP A 160 18.68 8.42 -5.13
CA ASP A 160 20.13 8.54 -5.39
C ASP A 160 20.78 7.22 -5.85
N LYS A 161 20.08 6.08 -5.72
CA LYS A 161 20.54 4.76 -6.18
C LYS A 161 19.94 4.34 -7.52
N LEU A 162 19.05 5.15 -8.09
CA LEU A 162 18.33 4.84 -9.34
C LEU A 162 18.79 5.76 -10.46
N SER A 163 19.08 5.19 -11.63
CA SER A 163 19.20 5.98 -12.85
C SER A 163 17.81 6.46 -13.30
N GLU A 164 17.75 7.54 -14.10
CA GLU A 164 16.49 8.05 -14.68
C GLU A 164 15.72 6.96 -15.44
N GLU A 165 16.42 6.05 -16.13
CA GLU A 165 15.84 4.95 -16.89
C GLU A 165 15.19 3.88 -16.01
N GLN A 166 15.68 3.68 -14.78
CA GLN A 166 15.16 2.68 -13.85
C GLN A 166 13.90 3.14 -13.10
N ARG A 167 13.71 4.46 -12.93
CA ARG A 167 12.64 5.02 -12.11
C ARG A 167 11.23 4.60 -12.54
N PRO A 168 10.85 4.65 -13.83
CA PRO A 168 9.51 4.23 -14.24
C PRO A 168 9.21 2.76 -13.93
N ALA A 169 10.21 1.87 -14.09
CA ALA A 169 10.06 0.45 -13.76
C ALA A 169 9.80 0.25 -12.26
N ILE A 170 10.54 0.95 -11.40
CA ILE A 170 10.33 0.92 -9.95
C ILE A 170 8.95 1.45 -9.57
N TYR A 171 8.49 2.56 -10.18
CA TYR A 171 7.16 3.11 -9.89
C TYR A 171 6.04 2.15 -10.31
N SER A 172 6.24 1.42 -11.40
CA SER A 172 5.31 0.39 -11.88
C SER A 172 5.24 -0.79 -10.90
N GLN A 173 6.39 -1.26 -10.41
CA GLN A 173 6.45 -2.30 -9.38
C GLN A 173 5.78 -1.87 -8.07
N LEU A 174 5.94 -0.61 -7.65
CA LEU A 174 5.24 -0.08 -6.47
C LEU A 174 3.73 0.00 -6.69
N ALA A 175 3.30 0.33 -7.90
CA ALA A 175 1.88 0.41 -8.24
C ALA A 175 1.19 -0.97 -8.14
N GLU A 176 1.93 -2.06 -8.34
CA GLU A 176 1.45 -3.44 -8.24
C GLU A 176 1.22 -3.95 -6.82
N LEU A 177 1.86 -3.34 -5.81
CA LEU A 177 1.77 -3.84 -4.44
C LEU A 177 0.35 -3.72 -3.89
N SER A 178 -0.15 -4.78 -3.26
CA SER A 178 -1.51 -4.80 -2.75
C SER A 178 -1.65 -3.91 -1.50
N GLN A 179 -0.61 -3.87 -0.68
CA GLN A 179 -0.53 -3.11 0.56
C GLN A 179 0.85 -2.48 0.69
N ILE A 180 0.89 -1.19 1.02
CA ILE A 180 2.12 -0.49 1.38
C ILE A 180 1.80 0.47 2.52
N PRO A 181 1.81 0.00 3.79
CA PRO A 181 1.46 0.85 4.92
C PRO A 181 2.30 2.12 4.99
N LEU A 182 3.60 2.03 4.68
CA LEU A 182 4.52 3.15 4.70
C LEU A 182 5.36 3.22 3.43
N LEU A 183 5.26 4.33 2.71
CA LEU A 183 6.14 4.65 1.60
C LEU A 183 7.04 5.82 2.00
N ASN A 184 8.35 5.60 1.98
CA ASN A 184 9.35 6.64 2.11
C ASN A 184 9.99 6.88 0.74
N PHE A 185 9.92 8.11 0.27
CA PHE A 185 10.47 8.53 -1.00
C PHE A 185 11.43 9.67 -0.77
N GLY A 186 12.72 9.41 -0.96
CA GLY A 186 13.74 10.40 -0.66
C GLY A 186 14.98 10.34 -1.53
N GLY A 187 15.65 11.48 -1.64
CA GLY A 187 16.91 11.63 -2.36
C GLY A 187 17.23 13.10 -2.61
N ASN A 188 18.50 13.39 -2.89
CA ASN A 188 18.96 14.74 -3.17
C ASN A 188 18.39 15.28 -4.49
N SER A 189 18.16 14.38 -5.44
CA SER A 189 17.57 14.68 -6.75
C SER A 189 16.03 14.66 -6.76
N LEU A 190 15.38 14.51 -5.60
CA LEU A 190 13.93 14.47 -5.54
C LEU A 190 13.31 15.83 -5.87
N THR A 191 12.39 15.85 -6.83
CA THR A 191 11.63 17.03 -7.29
C THR A 191 10.13 16.77 -7.27
N ASP A 192 9.33 17.83 -7.41
CA ASP A 192 7.89 17.71 -7.61
C ASP A 192 7.52 16.82 -8.80
N GLU A 193 8.28 16.87 -9.89
CA GLU A 193 8.03 16.06 -11.09
C GLU A 193 8.14 14.56 -10.78
N GLU A 194 9.17 14.14 -10.03
CA GLU A 194 9.37 12.74 -9.65
C GLU A 194 8.26 12.24 -8.71
N VAL A 195 7.86 13.05 -7.74
CA VAL A 195 6.71 12.74 -6.88
C VAL A 195 5.43 12.64 -7.71
N GLY A 196 5.23 13.54 -8.68
CA GLY A 196 4.11 13.51 -9.59
C GLY A 196 4.07 12.23 -10.44
N ARG A 197 5.21 11.83 -11.02
CA ARG A 197 5.34 10.58 -11.80
C ARG A 197 5.03 9.36 -10.96
N LEU A 198 5.58 9.27 -9.74
CA LEU A 198 5.30 8.19 -8.81
C LEU A 198 3.80 8.13 -8.51
N LEU A 199 3.19 9.24 -8.07
CA LEU A 199 1.78 9.25 -7.67
C LEU A 199 0.84 9.00 -8.86
N ALA A 200 1.23 9.37 -10.07
CA ALA A 200 0.49 9.08 -11.30
C ALA A 200 0.55 7.60 -11.73
N ALA A 201 1.55 6.83 -11.28
CA ALA A 201 1.67 5.40 -11.61
C ALA A 201 0.49 4.56 -11.11
N ARG A 202 -0.29 5.08 -10.14
CA ARG A 202 -1.48 4.41 -9.62
C ARG A 202 -2.56 5.42 -9.22
N LYS A 203 -3.79 5.21 -9.70
CA LYS A 203 -4.95 6.07 -9.38
C LYS A 203 -5.38 6.04 -7.91
N ARG A 204 -5.17 4.91 -7.22
CA ARG A 204 -5.54 4.70 -5.81
C ARG A 204 -4.42 3.99 -5.06
N TRP A 205 -3.71 4.73 -4.24
CA TRP A 205 -2.62 4.20 -3.42
C TRP A 205 -3.13 3.64 -2.07
N PRO A 206 -2.75 2.41 -1.69
CA PRO A 206 -3.07 1.80 -0.40
C PRO A 206 -2.07 2.24 0.68
N ILE A 207 -1.65 3.52 0.64
CA ILE A 207 -0.63 4.07 1.54
C ILE A 207 -1.31 4.73 2.73
N ARG A 208 -0.84 4.40 3.94
CA ARG A 208 -1.30 5.00 5.20
C ARG A 208 -0.36 6.08 5.71
N LYS A 209 0.93 5.92 5.44
CA LYS A 209 2.00 6.82 5.86
C LYS A 209 2.91 7.13 4.67
N LEU A 210 3.09 8.41 4.37
CA LEU A 210 3.94 8.86 3.26
C LEU A 210 5.02 9.78 3.80
N TRP A 211 6.28 9.43 3.58
CA TRP A 211 7.43 10.26 3.90
C TRP A 211 8.09 10.72 2.62
N ILE A 212 8.28 12.03 2.49
CA ILE A 212 8.92 12.67 1.34
C ILE A 212 10.12 13.45 1.86
N GLY A 213 11.30 13.22 1.28
CA GLY A 213 12.53 13.87 1.72
C GLY A 213 13.44 14.28 0.57
N GLY A 214 13.66 15.58 0.41
CA GLY A 214 14.56 16.08 -0.63
C GLY A 214 14.63 17.61 -0.60
N PRO A 215 15.82 18.21 -0.82
CA PRO A 215 16.02 19.65 -0.63
C PRO A 215 15.19 20.51 -1.58
N ASN A 216 14.81 19.98 -2.74
CA ASN A 216 14.17 20.71 -3.83
C ASN A 216 12.67 20.46 -3.98
N PHE A 217 12.08 19.63 -3.10
CA PHE A 217 10.65 19.31 -3.17
C PHE A 217 9.79 20.44 -2.58
N ARG A 218 8.89 21.01 -3.38
CA ARG A 218 8.01 22.12 -2.95
C ARG A 218 6.60 21.70 -2.58
N GLY A 219 6.12 20.55 -3.08
CA GLY A 219 4.77 20.05 -2.81
C GLY A 219 3.71 20.47 -3.82
N HIS A 220 4.08 21.21 -4.87
CA HIS A 220 3.18 21.58 -5.96
C HIS A 220 2.61 20.38 -6.72
N SER A 221 3.37 19.28 -6.84
CA SER A 221 2.86 18.08 -7.50
C SER A 221 1.74 17.40 -6.72
N LEU A 222 1.56 17.72 -5.43
CA LEU A 222 0.50 17.17 -4.59
C LEU A 222 -0.89 17.76 -4.90
N GLU A 223 -0.95 18.89 -5.59
CA GLU A 223 -2.22 19.59 -5.87
C GLU A 223 -3.18 18.77 -6.75
N ASN A 224 -2.63 18.04 -7.73
CA ASN A 224 -3.41 17.27 -8.71
C ASN A 224 -3.53 15.78 -8.34
N VAL A 225 -3.02 15.39 -7.17
CA VAL A 225 -3.10 14.00 -6.71
C VAL A 225 -4.55 13.72 -6.32
N ARG A 226 -5.20 12.81 -7.05
CA ARG A 226 -6.50 12.25 -6.62
C ARG A 226 -6.32 11.78 -5.18
N SER A 227 -7.15 12.29 -4.27
CA SER A 227 -6.96 12.17 -2.82
C SER A 227 -6.34 10.82 -2.43
N LEU A 228 -5.22 10.83 -1.72
CA LEU A 228 -4.69 9.64 -1.06
C LEU A 228 -5.61 9.31 0.11
N SER A 229 -6.80 8.80 -0.17
CA SER A 229 -7.93 8.73 0.75
C SER A 229 -7.71 7.82 1.96
N SER A 230 -6.69 6.95 1.88
CA SER A 230 -6.26 6.10 2.98
C SER A 230 -5.07 6.66 3.77
N LEU A 231 -4.53 7.82 3.35
CA LEU A 231 -3.37 8.43 3.96
C LEU A 231 -3.76 9.14 5.25
N VAL A 232 -3.18 8.67 6.35
CA VAL A 232 -3.44 9.17 7.71
C VAL A 232 -2.31 10.07 8.18
N MET A 233 -1.08 9.81 7.72
CA MET A 233 0.10 10.55 8.14
C MET A 233 0.97 10.91 6.95
N ILE A 234 1.40 12.16 6.92
CA ILE A 234 2.41 12.63 5.98
C ILE A 234 3.58 13.26 6.73
N ARG A 235 4.80 12.97 6.29
CA ARG A 235 6.01 13.67 6.70
C ARG A 235 6.72 14.23 5.47
N ILE A 236 7.03 15.52 5.48
CA ILE A 236 7.78 16.17 4.41
C ILE A 236 8.99 16.83 5.04
N GLY A 237 10.17 16.28 4.79
CA GLY A 237 11.45 16.87 5.15
C GLY A 237 12.02 17.61 3.95
N SER A 238 11.62 18.86 3.75
CA SER A 238 12.17 19.70 2.70
C SER A 238 12.16 21.17 3.10
N PRO A 239 13.31 21.87 3.03
CA PRO A 239 13.37 23.31 3.25
C PRO A 239 12.60 24.09 2.17
N SER A 240 12.41 23.52 0.99
CA SER A 240 11.69 24.16 -0.11
C SER A 240 10.18 23.97 -0.06
N PHE A 241 9.65 23.15 0.87
CA PHE A 241 8.22 22.99 1.05
C PHE A 241 7.63 24.25 1.70
N ASP A 242 6.63 24.85 1.04
CA ASP A 242 6.08 26.16 1.40
C ASP A 242 4.56 26.10 1.66
N ASP A 243 3.94 27.25 1.92
CA ASP A 243 2.50 27.35 2.18
C ASP A 243 1.63 26.86 1.00
N LYS A 244 2.11 26.94 -0.26
CA LYS A 244 1.39 26.38 -1.41
C LYS A 244 1.44 24.86 -1.41
N GLY A 245 2.59 24.29 -1.09
CA GLY A 245 2.73 22.86 -0.85
C GLY A 245 1.82 22.39 0.29
N PHE A 246 1.70 23.19 1.36
CA PHE A 246 0.81 22.90 2.49
C PHE A 246 -0.67 22.96 2.07
N ASP A 247 -1.08 23.97 1.29
CA ASP A 247 -2.45 24.08 0.78
C ASP A 247 -2.86 22.81 0.02
N ALA A 248 -1.97 22.25 -0.81
CA ALA A 248 -2.22 21.02 -1.55
C ALA A 248 -2.57 19.84 -0.62
N ILE A 249 -1.86 19.65 0.49
CA ILE A 249 -2.14 18.56 1.45
C ILE A 249 -3.31 18.88 2.39
N SER A 250 -3.63 20.16 2.62
CA SER A 250 -4.74 20.57 3.49
C SER A 250 -6.10 20.08 2.97
N ARG A 251 -6.20 19.83 1.66
CA ARG A 251 -7.40 19.29 0.99
C ARG A 251 -7.61 17.80 1.23
N TRP A 252 -6.62 17.09 1.78
CA TRP A 252 -6.72 15.65 2.05
C TRP A 252 -7.40 15.40 3.39
N SER A 253 -8.71 15.15 3.32
CA SER A 253 -9.57 14.99 4.51
C SER A 253 -9.23 13.79 5.39
N SER A 254 -8.45 12.81 4.92
CA SER A 254 -8.06 11.63 5.69
C SER A 254 -6.86 11.85 6.62
N LEU A 255 -6.14 12.97 6.49
CA LEU A 255 -4.93 13.22 7.29
C LEU A 255 -5.27 13.53 8.75
N GLU A 256 -4.63 12.76 9.64
CA GLU A 256 -4.68 12.94 11.09
C GLU A 256 -3.36 13.54 11.62
N SER A 257 -2.24 13.33 10.93
CA SER A 257 -0.92 13.82 11.34
C SER A 257 -0.13 14.40 10.17
N VAL A 258 0.28 15.66 10.29
CA VAL A 258 1.14 16.34 9.32
C VAL A 258 2.46 16.71 9.97
N ASN A 259 3.58 16.34 9.36
CA ASN A 259 4.91 16.61 9.90
C ASN A 259 5.78 17.28 8.85
N VAL A 260 6.00 18.59 8.96
CA VAL A 260 6.70 19.42 7.97
C VAL A 260 7.88 20.17 8.61
N PRO A 261 8.80 19.47 9.30
CA PRO A 261 9.86 20.14 10.02
C PRO A 261 10.88 20.71 9.04
N ASN A 262 11.55 21.80 9.43
CA ASN A 262 12.57 22.46 8.61
C ASN A 262 12.05 22.75 7.19
N SER A 263 10.90 23.42 7.11
CA SER A 263 10.24 23.84 5.87
C SER A 263 9.99 25.34 5.87
N SER A 264 9.69 25.91 4.70
CA SER A 264 9.42 27.34 4.48
C SER A 264 7.93 27.68 4.68
N VAL A 265 7.23 26.95 5.54
CA VAL A 265 5.84 27.23 5.89
C VAL A 265 5.75 28.35 6.93
N THR A 266 4.67 29.12 6.85
CA THR A 266 4.44 30.29 7.71
C THR A 266 3.13 30.17 8.50
N ALA A 267 2.71 31.26 9.16
CA ALA A 267 1.42 31.34 9.83
C ALA A 267 0.22 31.05 8.90
N GLU A 268 0.36 31.17 7.57
CA GLU A 268 -0.69 30.79 6.62
C GLU A 268 -1.00 29.29 6.68
N SER A 269 0.03 28.42 6.72
CA SER A 269 -0.12 26.98 6.90
C SER A 269 -0.84 26.61 8.19
N VAL A 270 -0.67 27.38 9.26
CA VAL A 270 -1.39 27.19 10.53
C VAL A 270 -2.89 27.39 10.35
N GLN A 271 -3.30 28.42 9.61
CA GLN A 271 -4.71 28.70 9.31
C GLN A 271 -5.34 27.60 8.43
N MET A 272 -4.56 27.03 7.52
CA MET A 272 -4.99 25.88 6.71
C MET A 272 -5.12 24.61 7.56
N ALA A 273 -4.12 24.31 8.40
CA ALA A 273 -4.13 23.17 9.31
C ALA A 273 -5.37 23.18 10.22
N ALA A 274 -5.74 24.35 10.77
CA ALA A 274 -6.93 24.51 11.60
C ALA A 274 -8.25 24.11 10.92
N LYS A 275 -8.31 24.19 9.59
CA LYS A 275 -9.49 23.86 8.77
C LYS A 275 -9.55 22.38 8.38
N MET A 276 -8.48 21.63 8.58
CA MET A 276 -8.45 20.20 8.26
C MET A 276 -9.39 19.45 9.23
N PRO A 277 -10.33 18.63 8.72
CA PRO A 277 -11.42 18.10 9.54
C PRO A 277 -11.00 17.02 10.54
N ASN A 278 -9.97 16.23 10.19
CA ASN A 278 -9.52 15.08 10.96
C ASN A 278 -8.11 15.26 11.55
N LEU A 279 -7.50 16.43 11.37
CA LEU A 279 -6.14 16.68 11.83
C LEU A 279 -6.09 16.70 13.37
N GLN A 280 -5.23 15.86 13.92
CA GLN A 280 -5.01 15.72 15.36
C GLN A 280 -3.64 16.26 15.77
N TYR A 281 -2.64 16.15 14.88
CA TYR A 281 -1.27 16.57 15.15
C TYR A 281 -0.63 17.29 13.97
N VAL A 282 0.06 18.41 14.24
CA VAL A 282 0.90 19.09 13.25
C VAL A 282 2.28 19.49 13.80
N ASN A 283 3.34 19.15 13.06
CA ASN A 283 4.70 19.53 13.43
C ASN A 283 5.25 20.60 12.48
N PHE A 284 5.55 21.76 13.06
CA PHE A 284 6.18 22.92 12.44
C PHE A 284 7.55 23.25 13.07
N LEU A 285 8.22 22.28 13.70
CA LEU A 285 9.57 22.46 14.21
C LEU A 285 10.51 22.96 13.11
N ASP A 286 11.42 23.84 13.47
CA ASP A 286 12.42 24.46 12.60
C ASP A 286 11.87 25.30 11.43
N THR A 287 10.59 25.70 11.49
CA THR A 287 9.97 26.62 10.52
C THR A 287 9.97 28.07 11.01
N GLU A 288 9.30 28.98 10.30
CA GLU A 288 9.04 30.36 10.75
C GLU A 288 7.82 30.47 11.68
N VAL A 289 7.04 29.38 11.84
CA VAL A 289 5.86 29.35 12.70
C VAL A 289 6.25 29.49 14.17
N THR A 290 5.60 30.44 14.84
CA THR A 290 5.78 30.69 16.26
C THR A 290 4.64 30.11 17.10
N ALA A 291 4.84 30.01 18.41
CA ALA A 291 3.77 29.65 19.34
C ALA A 291 2.59 30.64 19.32
N GLY A 292 2.83 31.90 18.94
CA GLY A 292 1.79 32.92 18.81
C GLY A 292 0.82 32.65 17.65
N ASP A 293 1.32 32.06 16.56
CA ASP A 293 0.50 31.73 15.39
C ASP A 293 -0.47 30.57 15.67
N CYS A 294 -0.08 29.67 16.59
CA CYS A 294 -0.78 28.40 16.85
C CYS A 294 -1.98 28.51 17.81
N VAL A 295 -2.41 29.73 18.17
CA VAL A 295 -3.59 29.94 19.03
C VAL A 295 -4.83 29.24 18.45
N VAL A 296 -5.03 29.34 17.13
CA VAL A 296 -6.16 28.72 16.43
C VAL A 296 -6.12 27.18 16.47
N LEU A 297 -4.92 26.57 16.47
CA LEU A 297 -4.78 25.12 16.59
C LEU A 297 -5.17 24.65 17.98
N LYS A 298 -4.76 25.39 19.01
CA LYS A 298 -5.12 25.12 20.40
C LYS A 298 -6.63 25.19 20.62
N GLU A 299 -7.30 26.21 20.05
CA GLU A 299 -8.76 26.35 20.12
C GLU A 299 -9.50 25.20 19.44
N ARG A 300 -8.91 24.64 18.38
CA ARG A 300 -9.42 23.46 17.67
C ARG A 300 -9.07 22.13 18.35
N GLY A 301 -8.27 22.15 19.41
CA GLY A 301 -7.81 20.94 20.11
C GLY A 301 -6.80 20.11 19.30
N ILE A 302 -6.11 20.74 18.35
CA ILE A 302 -5.07 20.10 17.52
C ILE A 302 -3.75 20.20 18.27
N GLU A 303 -3.07 19.07 18.49
CA GLU A 303 -1.73 19.04 19.06
C GLU A 303 -0.72 19.61 18.07
N TYR A 304 0.24 20.42 18.55
CA TYR A 304 1.23 21.03 17.68
C TYR A 304 2.62 21.11 18.30
N SER A 305 3.63 21.06 17.43
CA SER A 305 5.04 21.26 17.78
C SER A 305 5.60 22.44 16.98
N VAL A 306 6.21 23.40 17.67
CA VAL A 306 6.82 24.63 17.11
C VAL A 306 8.10 24.97 17.85
N GLY A 307 8.94 25.81 17.25
CA GLY A 307 10.24 26.20 17.80
C GLY A 307 11.39 25.53 17.08
N LYS A 308 12.61 25.70 17.60
CA LYS A 308 13.81 25.10 17.04
C LYS A 308 14.10 23.77 17.72
N THR A 309 14.50 22.75 16.95
CA THR A 309 15.08 21.56 17.54
C THR A 309 16.40 21.96 18.22
N VAL A 310 16.46 21.77 19.53
CA VAL A 310 17.71 21.90 20.26
C VAL A 310 18.53 20.66 19.90
N GLU A 311 19.53 20.82 19.03
CA GLU A 311 20.54 19.77 18.86
C GLU A 311 21.08 19.44 20.27
N PRO A 312 21.18 18.15 20.65
CA PRO A 312 21.88 17.81 21.88
C PRO A 312 23.26 18.45 21.77
N SER A 313 23.59 19.34 22.71
CA SER A 313 24.89 19.99 22.73
C SER A 313 25.93 18.88 22.62
N ALA A 314 26.75 18.95 21.58
CA ALA A 314 28.03 18.27 21.57
C ALA A 314 28.87 18.96 22.67
N SER A 315 28.61 18.59 23.91
CA SER A 315 29.30 19.06 25.11
C SER A 315 29.90 17.84 25.80
N ASP A 316 31.22 17.78 25.64
CA ASP A 316 32.27 17.14 26.44
C ASP A 316 32.48 15.62 26.35
#